data_AF-A0AAV1R393-F1
#
_entry.id   AF-A0AAV1R393-F1
#
_cell.length_a   1.000
_cell.length_b   1.000
_cell.length_c   1.000
_cell.angle_alpha   90.00
_cell.angle_beta   90.00
_cell.angle_gamma   90.00
#
_symmetry.space_group_name_H-M   'P 1'
#
loop_
_entity.id
_entity.type
_entity.pdbx_description
1 polymer ?
#
loop_
_entity_poly.entity_id
_entity_poly.type
_entity_poly.pdbx_seq_one_letter_code
_entity_poly.pdbx_strand_id
1 'polypeptide(L)'
;MHPSISLFPNTEFYGRQIFDAPNVKETGFRRRFLKGNMFGSCSFINIAYGKEEFGEQQSFNNTVEAAVVADIVGSLFKEINGTRTKTSIGIISPYQAQVHAIQEKIGKFISDSDSALSASVGTVDGFQGGEEDLIIISTVRSDERGLVGFFSNLQRANVALTRARYCLWIFGNQATLVKSSSIWKKIVNDAKERKCFYNAEEDESLDQTITDSLIELDQLDVLSKTDSPLFRNARWMACFSDDFRRSVARVRNVRIRKEVLSLLAKLSNGWRQSRNKRSLIVHNGISSPLSEQYKVSGQLNIIWTVDILQENSFYIQVLKVWDILPSSDGKWTPKSSSGQPSKSLASLCLKDESSTNAKISKFDGQYLKSER
;
A
#
# COMPACT_ATOMS: atom_id res chain seq x y z
N MET A 1 24.75 3.58 17.89
CA MET A 1 23.61 3.02 17.14
C MET A 1 23.44 1.54 17.46
N HIS A 2 22.24 1.00 17.35
CA HIS A 2 21.98 -0.43 17.57
C HIS A 2 22.74 -1.29 16.53
N PRO A 3 23.32 -2.46 16.91
CA PRO A 3 24.15 -3.28 16.01
C PRO A 3 23.49 -3.69 14.68
N SER A 4 22.16 -3.89 14.69
CA SER A 4 21.43 -4.23 13.46
C SER A 4 21.30 -3.06 12.48
N ILE A 5 21.56 -1.83 12.93
CA ILE A 5 21.61 -0.63 12.10
C ILE A 5 23.04 -0.42 11.58
N SER A 6 24.06 -0.55 12.44
CA SER A 6 25.48 -0.33 12.06
C SER A 6 26.02 -1.36 11.08
N LEU A 7 25.46 -2.58 11.09
CA LEU A 7 25.97 -3.72 10.32
C LEU A 7 26.15 -3.43 8.82
N PHE A 8 25.11 -2.89 8.16
CA PHE A 8 25.16 -2.62 6.73
C PHE A 8 26.13 -1.46 6.41
N PRO A 9 26.01 -0.25 7.01
CA PRO A 9 26.95 0.82 6.74
C PRO A 9 28.40 0.46 7.03
N ASN A 10 28.68 -0.24 8.13
CA ASN A 10 30.03 -0.68 8.49
C ASN A 10 30.63 -1.63 7.44
N THR A 11 29.83 -2.58 6.95
CA THR A 11 30.28 -3.51 5.91
C THR A 11 30.52 -2.80 4.59
N GLU A 12 29.59 -1.94 4.18
CA GLU A 12 29.55 -1.40 2.83
C GLU A 12 30.40 -0.13 2.65
N PHE A 13 30.49 0.74 3.65
CA PHE A 13 31.23 2.01 3.57
C PHE A 13 32.57 2.01 4.32
N TYR A 14 32.73 1.15 5.33
CA TYR A 14 33.87 1.21 6.25
C TYR A 14 34.70 -0.09 6.31
N GLY A 15 34.44 -1.07 5.44
CA GLY A 15 35.24 -2.30 5.38
C GLY A 15 35.27 -3.08 6.69
N ARG A 16 34.21 -3.01 7.51
CA ARG A 16 34.09 -3.64 8.84
C ARG A 16 35.08 -3.13 9.89
N GLN A 17 35.60 -1.91 9.74
CA GLN A 17 36.57 -1.33 10.65
C GLN A 17 35.94 -0.64 11.88
N ILE A 18 34.63 -0.39 11.87
CA ILE A 18 33.93 0.22 13.00
C ILE A 18 33.45 -0.86 13.96
N PHE A 19 33.71 -0.70 15.26
CA PHE A 19 33.28 -1.65 16.29
C PHE A 19 32.07 -1.12 17.07
N ASP A 20 31.10 -1.99 17.33
CA ASP A 20 29.99 -1.69 18.24
C ASP A 20 30.49 -1.79 19.70
N ALA A 21 30.31 -0.70 20.45
CA ALA A 21 30.63 -0.64 21.87
C ALA A 21 29.74 -1.61 22.72
N PRO A 22 30.21 -2.08 23.90
CA PRO A 22 29.46 -3.04 24.71
C PRO A 22 28.06 -2.56 25.10
N ASN A 23 27.91 -1.28 25.44
CA ASN A 23 26.66 -0.67 25.87
C ASN A 23 25.53 -0.79 24.83
N VAL A 24 25.86 -0.79 23.52
CA VAL A 24 24.82 -0.91 22.47
C VAL A 24 24.38 -2.36 22.21
N LYS A 25 25.09 -3.34 22.79
CA LYS A 25 24.79 -4.78 22.68
C LYS A 25 23.92 -5.29 23.82
N GLU A 26 23.81 -4.51 24.91
CA GLU A 26 23.01 -4.85 26.07
C GLU A 26 21.51 -4.86 25.75
N THR A 27 20.75 -5.70 26.47
CA THR A 27 19.30 -5.83 26.28
C THR A 27 18.56 -4.52 26.58
N GLY A 28 19.04 -3.73 27.55
CA GLY A 28 18.48 -2.43 27.91
C GLY A 28 18.63 -1.34 26.84
N PHE A 29 19.55 -1.52 25.89
CA PHE A 29 19.70 -0.60 24.76
C PHE A 29 18.62 -0.80 23.68
N ARG A 30 17.99 -1.98 23.63
CA ARG A 30 16.94 -2.26 22.65
C ARG A 30 15.68 -1.49 23.00
N ARG A 31 15.25 -0.62 22.10
CA ARG A 31 13.94 0.06 22.16
C ARG A 31 13.02 -0.50 21.07
N ARG A 32 11.75 -0.67 21.42
CA ARG A 32 10.66 -0.88 20.45
C ARG A 32 9.63 0.20 20.71
N PHE A 33 9.37 1.01 19.69
CA PHE A 33 8.42 2.12 19.79
C PHE A 33 7.02 1.72 19.31
N LEU A 34 6.91 0.69 18.47
CA LEU A 34 5.66 0.08 18.05
C LEU A 34 5.71 -1.44 18.23
N LYS A 35 4.53 -2.06 18.35
CA LYS A 35 4.37 -3.51 18.41
C LYS A 35 4.40 -4.12 17.01
N GLY A 36 4.89 -5.36 16.90
CA GLY A 36 4.96 -6.09 15.64
C GLY A 36 6.38 -6.25 15.11
N ASN A 37 6.63 -7.30 14.34
CA ASN A 37 7.96 -7.62 13.82
C ASN A 37 8.45 -6.59 12.79
N MET A 38 7.51 -5.96 12.07
CA MET A 38 7.79 -4.91 11.09
C MET A 38 8.55 -3.72 11.70
N PHE A 39 8.33 -3.41 12.98
CA PHE A 39 8.86 -2.24 13.67
C PHE A 39 10.05 -2.57 14.58
N GLY A 40 10.99 -3.37 14.07
CA GLY A 40 12.25 -3.71 14.75
C GLY A 40 13.30 -2.60 14.71
N SER A 41 14.50 -2.89 15.23
CA SER A 41 15.60 -1.90 15.27
C SER A 41 16.12 -1.50 13.88
N CYS A 42 15.98 -2.37 12.87
CA CYS A 42 16.24 -2.03 11.48
C CYS A 42 15.21 -2.75 10.63
N SER A 43 14.48 -2.03 9.79
CA SER A 43 13.44 -2.58 8.93
C SER A 43 13.41 -1.88 7.58
N PHE A 44 13.23 -2.67 6.52
CA PHE A 44 12.81 -2.17 5.22
C PHE A 44 11.33 -2.52 5.01
N ILE A 45 10.50 -1.51 4.84
CA ILE A 45 9.05 -1.63 4.68
C ILE A 45 8.71 -1.27 3.23
N ASN A 46 8.38 -2.30 2.45
CA ASN A 46 8.03 -2.17 1.06
C ASN A 46 6.64 -1.56 0.89
N ILE A 47 6.58 -0.42 0.20
CA ILE A 47 5.34 0.17 -0.28
C ILE A 47 5.25 -0.11 -1.78
N ALA A 48 4.49 -1.15 -2.13
CA ALA A 48 4.36 -1.61 -3.51
C ALA A 48 3.47 -0.69 -4.38
N TYR A 49 2.66 0.16 -3.73
CA TYR A 49 1.66 1.00 -4.38
C TYR A 49 1.96 2.49 -4.20
N GLY A 50 1.31 3.32 -5.01
CA GLY A 50 1.64 4.73 -5.14
C GLY A 50 2.60 4.97 -6.30
N LYS A 51 2.50 6.17 -6.86
CA LYS A 51 3.35 6.61 -7.97
C LYS A 51 4.09 7.86 -7.51
N GLU A 52 5.31 7.99 -8.00
CA GLU A 52 6.01 9.26 -7.87
C GLU A 52 5.31 10.32 -8.72
N GLU A 53 5.07 11.48 -8.13
CA GLU A 53 4.51 12.64 -8.78
C GLU A 53 5.60 13.71 -8.81
N PHE A 54 5.69 14.41 -9.94
CA PHE A 54 6.57 15.57 -10.05
C PHE A 54 5.76 16.79 -9.60
N GLY A 55 5.97 17.18 -8.35
CA GLY A 55 5.20 18.22 -7.68
C GLY A 55 5.75 19.63 -7.94
N GLU A 56 5.20 20.59 -7.20
CA GLU A 56 5.68 21.96 -7.16
C GLU A 56 7.16 22.01 -6.72
N GLN A 57 7.90 23.05 -7.17
CA GLN A 57 9.35 23.21 -6.95
C GLN A 57 10.28 22.22 -7.68
N GLN A 58 9.82 21.59 -8.77
CA GLN A 58 10.64 20.66 -9.58
C GLN A 58 11.22 19.48 -8.78
N SER A 59 10.44 18.96 -7.82
CA SER A 59 10.85 17.87 -6.94
C SER A 59 9.82 16.75 -6.92
N PHE A 60 10.23 15.55 -6.52
CA PHE A 60 9.35 14.38 -6.49
C PHE A 60 8.70 14.20 -5.13
N ASN A 61 7.45 13.76 -5.11
CA ASN A 61 6.80 13.23 -3.92
C ASN A 61 6.05 11.93 -4.25
N ASN A 62 5.66 11.20 -3.22
CA ASN A 62 4.81 10.03 -3.32
C ASN A 62 3.78 10.12 -2.20
N THR A 63 2.56 10.49 -2.58
CA THR A 63 1.49 10.81 -1.64
C THR A 63 1.05 9.59 -0.82
N VAL A 64 1.09 8.38 -1.40
CA VAL A 64 0.79 7.13 -0.68
C VAL A 64 1.86 6.86 0.37
N GLU A 65 3.14 6.95 -0.01
CA GLU A 65 4.24 6.79 0.93
C GLU A 65 4.21 7.84 2.05
N ALA A 66 3.90 9.10 1.73
CA ALA A 66 3.73 10.16 2.72
C ALA A 66 2.58 9.89 3.70
N ALA A 67 1.47 9.31 3.22
CA ALA A 67 0.33 8.92 4.06
C ALA A 67 0.70 7.76 5.00
N VAL A 68 1.38 6.73 4.50
CA VAL A 68 1.89 5.61 5.31
C VAL A 68 2.84 6.10 6.40
N VAL A 69 3.79 6.98 6.05
CA VAL A 69 4.68 7.60 7.05
C VAL A 69 3.88 8.36 8.09
N ALA A 70 2.89 9.16 7.68
CA ALA A 70 2.06 9.93 8.62
C ALA A 70 1.23 9.04 9.57
N ASP A 71 0.71 7.90 9.10
CA ASP A 71 0.00 6.93 9.94
C ASP A 71 0.93 6.32 11.02
N ILE A 72 2.16 5.98 10.62
CA ILE A 72 3.20 5.52 11.55
C ILE A 72 3.56 6.58 12.58
N VAL A 73 3.74 7.84 12.16
CA VAL A 73 4.00 8.93 13.11
C VAL A 73 2.83 9.10 14.08
N GLY A 74 1.59 9.00 13.60
CA GLY A 74 0.41 9.07 14.45
C GLY A 74 0.34 7.93 15.48
N SER A 75 0.73 6.72 15.08
CA SER A 75 0.82 5.56 15.98
C SER A 75 1.93 5.73 17.02
N LEU A 76 3.10 6.22 16.60
CA LEU A 76 4.22 6.54 17.48
C LEU A 76 3.83 7.62 18.50
N PHE A 77 3.17 8.69 18.06
CA PHE A 77 2.68 9.75 18.93
C PHE A 77 1.78 9.21 20.04
N LYS A 78 0.83 8.33 19.71
CA LYS A 78 -0.08 7.71 20.70
C LYS A 78 0.67 6.85 21.72
N GLU A 79 1.53 5.93 21.26
CA GLU A 79 2.26 5.01 22.14
C GLU A 79 3.28 5.74 23.03
N ILE A 80 4.00 6.71 22.47
CA ILE A 80 5.05 7.46 23.18
C ILE A 80 4.44 8.41 24.22
N ASN A 81 3.34 9.09 23.89
CA ASN A 81 2.63 9.93 24.87
C ASN A 81 1.94 9.11 25.96
N GLY A 82 1.52 7.88 25.67
CA GLY A 82 1.02 6.94 26.68
C GLY A 82 2.08 6.53 27.69
N THR A 83 3.33 6.32 27.24
CA THR A 83 4.46 5.94 28.12
C THR A 83 5.20 7.11 28.75
N ARG A 84 4.97 8.35 28.26
CA ARG A 84 5.65 9.59 28.68
C ARG A 84 7.18 9.53 28.55
N THR A 85 7.71 8.64 27.72
CA THR A 85 9.15 8.54 27.48
C THR A 85 9.56 9.53 26.41
N LYS A 86 10.40 10.51 26.76
CA LYS A 86 10.94 11.46 25.79
C LYS A 86 11.66 10.71 24.67
N THR A 87 11.16 10.87 23.44
CA THR A 87 11.66 10.15 22.26
C THR A 87 11.74 11.11 21.09
N SER A 88 12.87 11.08 20.40
CA SER A 88 13.09 11.93 19.24
C SER A 88 13.02 11.14 17.93
N ILE A 89 12.36 11.70 16.92
CA ILE A 89 12.13 11.07 15.62
C ILE A 89 12.61 12.00 14.51
N GLY A 90 13.45 11.48 13.63
CA GLY A 90 13.80 12.16 12.37
C GLY A 90 13.17 11.48 11.17
N ILE A 91 12.50 12.24 10.31
CA ILE A 91 11.96 11.76 9.04
C ILE A 91 12.75 12.41 7.91
N ILE A 92 13.47 11.56 7.19
CA ILE A 92 14.41 11.97 6.15
C ILE A 92 13.85 11.57 4.79
N SER A 93 13.85 12.50 3.84
CA SER A 93 13.57 12.21 2.45
C SER A 93 14.59 12.87 1.53
N PRO A 94 14.97 12.27 0.39
CA PRO A 94 15.81 12.94 -0.59
C PRO A 94 15.14 14.20 -1.15
N TYR A 95 13.81 14.22 -1.31
CA TYR A 95 13.10 15.23 -2.09
C TYR A 95 12.36 16.24 -1.21
N GLN A 96 12.52 17.53 -1.53
CA GLN A 96 11.89 18.62 -0.77
C GLN A 96 10.36 18.60 -0.85
N ALA A 97 9.79 18.23 -2.01
CA ALA A 97 8.33 18.09 -2.14
C ALA A 97 7.78 17.00 -1.21
N GLN A 98 8.51 15.89 -1.02
CA GLN A 98 8.12 14.85 -0.06
C GLN A 98 8.24 15.34 1.39
N VAL A 99 9.30 16.09 1.72
CA VAL A 99 9.44 16.69 3.05
C VAL A 99 8.22 17.54 3.40
N HIS A 100 7.81 18.42 2.48
CA HIS A 100 6.61 19.25 2.67
C HIS A 100 5.33 18.42 2.77
N ALA A 101 5.14 17.42 1.90
CA ALA A 101 3.97 16.55 1.93
C ALA A 101 3.84 15.78 3.25
N ILE A 102 4.96 15.33 3.84
CA ILE A 102 4.96 14.69 5.14
C ILE A 102 4.65 15.70 6.24
N GLN A 103 5.33 16.86 6.25
CA GLN A 103 5.12 17.92 7.26
C GLN A 103 3.65 18.36 7.33
N GLU A 104 2.99 18.52 6.19
CA GLU A 104 1.57 18.88 6.12
C GLU A 104 0.69 17.81 6.81
N LYS A 105 0.94 16.53 6.54
CA LYS A 105 0.15 15.42 7.11
C LYS A 105 0.40 15.22 8.61
N ILE A 106 1.60 15.50 9.09
CA ILE A 106 1.97 15.26 10.50
C ILE A 106 1.97 16.53 11.36
N GLY A 107 1.64 17.69 10.82
CA GLY A 107 1.73 18.98 11.52
C GLY A 107 1.03 19.00 12.89
N LYS A 108 -0.13 18.33 12.99
CA LYS A 108 -0.88 18.18 14.26
C LYS A 108 -0.12 17.45 15.38
N PHE A 109 0.82 16.57 15.01
CA PHE A 109 1.65 15.81 15.96
C PHE A 109 2.90 16.59 16.37
N ILE A 110 3.39 17.48 15.51
CA ILE A 110 4.57 18.31 15.76
C ILE A 110 4.22 19.52 16.63
N SER A 111 3.00 20.06 16.51
CA SER A 111 2.58 21.29 17.19
C SER A 111 2.27 21.14 18.68
N ASP A 112 2.30 19.92 19.22
CA ASP A 112 1.97 19.66 20.62
C ASP A 112 3.20 19.80 21.53
N SER A 113 3.32 20.97 22.17
CA SER A 113 4.44 21.32 23.06
C SER A 113 4.58 20.41 24.29
N ASP A 114 3.49 19.78 24.73
CA ASP A 114 3.46 18.90 25.90
C ASP A 114 3.72 17.43 25.55
N SER A 115 3.94 17.15 24.26
CA SER A 115 4.22 15.82 23.73
C SER A 115 5.58 15.31 24.22
N ALA A 116 5.63 14.03 24.59
CA ALA A 116 6.88 13.32 24.84
C ALA A 116 7.60 12.96 23.51
N LEU A 117 6.91 13.09 22.39
CA LEU A 117 7.44 12.90 21.04
C LEU A 117 7.94 14.22 20.46
N SER A 118 9.21 14.31 20.08
CA SER A 118 9.72 15.38 19.22
C SER A 118 9.98 14.83 17.82
N ALA A 119 9.38 15.42 16.79
CA ALA A 119 9.52 14.97 15.41
C ALA A 119 10.11 16.08 14.52
N SER A 120 11.16 15.74 13.77
CA SER A 120 11.82 16.59 12.78
C SER A 120 11.64 15.98 11.38
N VAL A 121 11.41 16.81 10.37
CA VAL A 121 11.27 16.36 8.96
C VAL A 121 12.16 17.21 8.08
N GLY A 122 12.92 16.58 7.19
CA GLY A 122 13.87 17.31 6.37
C GLY A 122 14.59 16.45 5.35
N THR A 123 15.46 17.10 4.59
CA THR A 123 16.29 16.43 3.60
C THR A 123 17.49 15.76 4.25
N VAL A 124 18.14 14.84 3.51
CA VAL A 124 19.37 14.19 3.97
C VAL A 124 20.42 15.22 4.40
N ASP A 125 20.59 16.29 3.62
CA ASP A 125 21.58 17.34 3.88
C ASP A 125 21.19 18.16 5.14
N GLY A 126 19.89 18.39 5.38
CA GLY A 126 19.39 19.07 6.58
C GLY A 126 19.57 18.28 7.88
N PHE A 127 19.80 16.96 7.80
CA PHE A 127 20.04 16.08 8.95
C PHE A 127 21.53 15.80 9.21
N GLN A 128 22.44 16.48 8.51
CA GLN A 128 23.87 16.29 8.70
C GLN A 128 24.29 16.73 10.11
N GLY A 129 24.94 15.84 10.87
CA GLY A 129 25.47 16.13 12.20
C GLY A 129 24.49 15.92 13.37
N GLY A 130 23.19 15.70 13.10
CA GLY A 130 22.21 15.29 14.10
C GLY A 130 22.12 13.77 14.28
N GLU A 131 21.55 13.32 15.38
CA GLU A 131 21.08 11.95 15.59
C GLU A 131 19.72 11.95 16.28
N GLU A 132 18.92 10.92 16.00
CA GLU A 132 17.58 10.77 16.57
C GLU A 132 17.40 9.36 17.12
N ASP A 133 16.50 9.18 18.09
CA ASP A 133 16.22 7.88 18.68
C ASP A 133 15.65 6.91 17.64
N LEU A 134 14.77 7.40 16.76
CA LEU A 134 14.21 6.69 15.62
C LEU A 134 14.33 7.51 14.33
N ILE A 135 14.78 6.87 13.25
CA ILE A 135 14.81 7.49 11.91
C ILE A 135 13.86 6.75 10.98
N ILE A 136 13.06 7.53 10.27
CA ILE A 136 12.24 7.08 9.14
C ILE A 136 12.87 7.65 7.86
N ILE A 137 13.21 6.78 6.90
CA ILE A 137 13.67 7.21 5.57
C ILE A 137 12.53 6.95 4.58
N SER A 138 12.03 8.01 3.94
CA SER A 138 11.12 7.93 2.80
C SER A 138 11.95 8.02 1.52
N THR A 139 11.93 6.98 0.69
CA THR A 139 12.74 6.90 -0.55
C THR A 139 12.02 7.49 -1.77
N VAL A 140 10.68 7.59 -1.74
CA VAL A 140 9.80 8.22 -2.75
C VAL A 140 9.70 7.47 -4.09
N ARG A 141 10.85 7.10 -4.67
CA ARG A 141 10.96 6.67 -6.07
C ARG A 141 10.20 5.38 -6.33
N SER A 142 9.35 5.44 -7.36
CA SER A 142 8.44 4.37 -7.79
C SER A 142 8.38 4.33 -9.32
N ASP A 143 9.53 4.08 -9.96
CA ASP A 143 9.71 4.09 -11.41
C ASP A 143 10.06 2.67 -11.92
N GLU A 144 9.32 2.21 -12.94
CA GLU A 144 9.45 0.85 -13.46
C GLU A 144 10.81 0.55 -14.11
N ARG A 145 11.55 1.60 -14.52
CA ARG A 145 12.89 1.51 -15.10
C ARG A 145 13.99 1.49 -14.03
N GLY A 146 13.65 1.69 -12.76
CA GLY A 146 14.59 1.70 -11.63
C GLY A 146 15.38 2.99 -11.49
N LEU A 147 14.88 4.11 -12.01
CA LEU A 147 15.55 5.40 -11.92
C LEU A 147 15.37 6.02 -10.53
N VAL A 148 16.45 6.06 -9.74
CA VAL A 148 16.45 6.65 -8.38
C VAL A 148 17.06 8.05 -8.33
N GLY A 149 17.61 8.55 -9.45
CA GLY A 149 18.21 9.88 -9.54
C GLY A 149 19.35 10.11 -8.55
N PHE A 150 19.44 11.31 -7.97
CA PHE A 150 20.52 11.71 -7.04
C PHE A 150 20.56 10.90 -5.72
N PHE A 151 19.53 10.10 -5.46
CA PHE A 151 19.47 9.25 -4.28
C PHE A 151 20.50 8.11 -4.32
N SER A 152 21.16 7.89 -5.45
CA SER A 152 22.27 6.94 -5.58
C SER A 152 23.60 7.40 -4.97
N ASN A 153 23.70 8.65 -4.48
CA ASN A 153 24.92 9.17 -3.87
C ASN A 153 25.25 8.40 -2.56
N LEU A 154 26.44 7.77 -2.54
CA LEU A 154 26.89 6.93 -1.42
C LEU A 154 27.06 7.71 -0.11
N GLN A 155 27.54 8.96 -0.17
CA GLN A 155 27.74 9.79 1.02
C GLN A 155 26.40 10.13 1.66
N ARG A 156 25.41 10.53 0.85
CA ARG A 156 24.04 10.81 1.33
C ARG A 156 23.36 9.57 1.91
N ALA A 157 23.52 8.41 1.26
CA ALA A 157 23.00 7.15 1.79
C ALA A 157 23.64 6.82 3.15
N ASN A 158 24.97 6.94 3.27
CA ASN A 158 25.66 6.70 4.54
C ASN A 158 25.23 7.68 5.63
N VAL A 159 25.07 8.97 5.33
CA VAL A 159 24.54 9.95 6.27
C VAL A 159 23.15 9.53 6.77
N ALA A 160 22.21 9.26 5.86
CA ALA A 160 20.84 8.91 6.22
C ALA A 160 20.75 7.64 7.07
N LEU A 161 21.51 6.58 6.71
CA LEU A 161 21.50 5.29 7.42
C LEU A 161 22.14 5.35 8.82
N THR A 162 22.96 6.36 9.09
CA THR A 162 23.71 6.48 10.36
C THR A 162 23.13 7.52 11.32
N ARG A 163 21.96 8.10 11.03
CA ARG A 163 21.31 9.07 11.93
C ARG A 163 20.57 8.43 13.11
N ALA A 164 20.30 7.12 13.07
CA ALA A 164 19.45 6.43 14.04
C ALA A 164 20.24 5.85 15.22
N ARG A 165 19.76 6.11 16.45
CA ARG A 165 20.31 5.49 17.67
C ARG A 165 19.73 4.10 17.92
N TYR A 166 18.41 3.95 17.94
CA TYR A 166 17.73 2.71 18.33
C TYR A 166 16.98 2.01 17.19
N CYS A 167 16.28 2.76 16.34
CA CYS A 167 15.45 2.21 15.27
C CYS A 167 15.65 2.95 13.94
N LEU A 168 15.83 2.21 12.85
CA LEU A 168 15.87 2.72 11.48
C LEU A 168 14.81 2.01 10.63
N TRP A 169 13.83 2.75 10.14
CA TRP A 169 12.77 2.24 9.26
C TRP A 169 12.84 2.90 7.89
N ILE A 170 13.03 2.10 6.85
CA ILE A 170 13.15 2.58 5.47
C ILE A 170 11.87 2.21 4.72
N PHE A 171 11.18 3.20 4.18
CA PHE A 171 9.99 3.05 3.38
C PHE A 171 10.31 3.28 1.91
N GLY A 172 9.90 2.35 1.05
CA GLY A 172 10.18 2.49 -0.36
C GLY A 172 9.62 1.39 -1.24
N ASN A 173 9.65 1.64 -2.54
CA ASN A 173 9.20 0.67 -3.53
C ASN A 173 10.33 -0.30 -3.89
N GLN A 174 10.24 -1.56 -3.44
CA GLN A 174 11.30 -2.54 -3.67
C GLN A 174 11.56 -2.78 -5.17
N ALA A 175 10.52 -2.75 -6.00
CA ALA A 175 10.63 -3.09 -7.42
C ALA A 175 11.47 -2.04 -8.16
N THR A 176 11.37 -0.78 -7.72
CA THR A 176 12.19 0.33 -8.21
C THR A 176 13.62 0.22 -7.69
N LEU A 177 13.79 0.07 -6.37
CA LEU A 177 15.11 0.11 -5.74
C LEU A 177 16.01 -1.08 -6.13
N VAL A 178 15.46 -2.28 -6.30
CA VAL A 178 16.24 -3.47 -6.74
C VAL A 178 16.71 -3.35 -8.20
N LYS A 179 15.94 -2.64 -9.03
CA LYS A 179 16.34 -2.32 -10.43
C LYS A 179 17.34 -1.18 -10.50
N SER A 180 17.33 -0.28 -9.52
CA SER A 180 18.34 0.75 -9.40
C SER A 180 19.70 0.07 -9.23
N SER A 181 20.62 0.25 -10.17
CA SER A 181 21.98 -0.32 -10.07
C SER A 181 22.82 0.48 -9.07
N SER A 182 22.29 0.67 -7.87
CA SER A 182 22.76 1.58 -6.82
C SER A 182 22.87 0.87 -5.47
N ILE A 183 23.34 1.60 -4.47
CA ILE A 183 23.41 1.13 -3.07
C ILE A 183 22.07 0.64 -2.53
N TRP A 184 20.95 1.20 -3.00
CA TRP A 184 19.62 0.84 -2.54
C TRP A 184 19.21 -0.58 -2.91
N LYS A 185 19.71 -1.12 -4.02
CA LYS A 185 19.57 -2.54 -4.34
C LYS A 185 20.22 -3.41 -3.27
N LYS A 186 21.44 -3.05 -2.86
CA LYS A 186 22.17 -3.77 -1.81
C LYS A 186 21.44 -3.68 -0.47
N ILE A 187 20.90 -2.52 -0.11
CA ILE A 187 20.12 -2.31 1.12
C ILE A 187 18.88 -3.21 1.13
N VAL A 188 18.12 -3.26 0.03
CA VAL A 188 16.92 -4.13 -0.06
C VAL A 188 17.30 -5.60 0.05
N ASN A 189 18.37 -6.03 -0.63
CA ASN A 189 18.83 -7.42 -0.57
C ASN A 189 19.33 -7.81 0.83
N ASP A 190 20.14 -6.95 1.47
CA ASP A 190 20.60 -7.14 2.85
C ASP A 190 19.41 -7.24 3.83
N ALA A 191 18.39 -6.38 3.68
CA ALA A 191 17.20 -6.47 4.51
C ALA A 191 16.45 -7.80 4.34
N LYS A 192 16.38 -8.33 3.13
CA LYS A 192 15.80 -9.66 2.86
C LYS A 192 16.63 -10.78 3.47
N GLU A 193 17.94 -10.77 3.29
CA GLU A 193 18.87 -11.76 3.85
C GLU A 193 18.81 -11.79 5.38
N ARG A 194 18.72 -10.61 6.00
CA ARG A 194 18.61 -10.45 7.46
C ARG A 194 17.19 -10.62 8.01
N LYS A 195 16.21 -10.97 7.16
CA LYS A 195 14.80 -11.16 7.53
C LYS A 195 14.18 -9.95 8.23
N CYS A 196 14.57 -8.75 7.80
CA CYS A 196 14.00 -7.49 8.25
C CYS A 196 13.36 -6.69 7.10
N PHE A 197 12.96 -7.39 6.04
CA PHE A 197 12.16 -6.88 4.95
C PHE A 197 10.69 -7.28 5.17
N TYR A 198 9.79 -6.31 5.03
CA TYR A 198 8.35 -6.50 5.24
C TYR A 198 7.57 -5.78 4.14
N ASN A 199 6.35 -6.24 3.85
CA ASN A 199 5.42 -5.48 3.01
C ASN A 199 4.48 -4.66 3.89
N ALA A 200 4.29 -3.38 3.58
CA ALA A 200 3.42 -2.50 4.37
C ALA A 200 2.01 -3.09 4.52
N GLU A 201 1.49 -3.73 3.47
CA GLU A 201 0.16 -4.33 3.43
C GLU A 201 -0.02 -5.58 4.32
N GLU A 202 1.06 -6.09 4.92
CA GLU A 202 0.96 -7.13 5.95
C GLU A 202 0.47 -6.56 7.29
N ASP A 203 0.54 -5.23 7.46
CA ASP A 203 -0.06 -4.51 8.58
C ASP A 203 -1.43 -3.93 8.18
N GLU A 204 -2.46 -4.19 8.99
CA GLU A 204 -3.85 -3.81 8.70
C GLU A 204 -4.04 -2.28 8.64
N SER A 205 -3.36 -1.53 9.50
CA SER A 205 -3.45 -0.05 9.52
C SER A 205 -2.82 0.54 8.26
N LEU A 206 -1.67 0.00 7.87
CA LEU A 206 -0.96 0.49 6.68
C LEU A 206 -1.67 0.07 5.38
N ASP A 207 -2.22 -1.14 5.29
CA ASP A 207 -3.02 -1.59 4.14
C ASP A 207 -4.24 -0.69 3.92
N GLN A 208 -4.96 -0.37 5.01
CA GLN A 208 -6.08 0.56 4.97
C GLN A 208 -5.64 1.96 4.54
N THR A 209 -4.53 2.48 5.10
CA THR A 209 -3.97 3.79 4.73
C THR A 209 -3.57 3.87 3.26
N ILE A 210 -2.94 2.80 2.73
CA ILE A 210 -2.59 2.69 1.31
C ILE A 210 -3.87 2.72 0.47
N THR A 211 -4.87 1.94 0.85
CA THR A 211 -6.15 1.85 0.14
C THR A 211 -6.86 3.20 0.09
N ASP A 212 -6.98 3.88 1.23
CA ASP A 212 -7.63 5.19 1.33
C ASP A 212 -6.89 6.24 0.50
N SER A 213 -5.56 6.24 0.55
CA SER A 213 -4.73 7.15 -0.25
C SER A 213 -4.89 6.92 -1.75
N LEU A 214 -4.97 5.66 -2.19
CA LEU A 214 -5.19 5.33 -3.60
C LEU A 214 -6.59 5.75 -4.07
N ILE A 215 -7.61 5.59 -3.22
CA ILE A 215 -8.97 6.08 -3.49
C ILE A 215 -8.95 7.61 -3.59
N GLU A 216 -8.21 8.29 -2.72
CA GLU A 216 -8.12 9.74 -2.72
C GLU A 216 -7.47 10.30 -3.98
N LEU A 217 -6.40 9.64 -4.45
CA LEU A 217 -5.64 9.96 -5.66
C LEU A 217 -6.30 9.47 -6.96
N ASP A 218 -7.45 8.81 -6.87
CA ASP A 218 -8.21 8.34 -8.03
C ASP A 218 -7.40 7.42 -8.96
N GLN A 219 -6.52 6.58 -8.38
CA GLN A 219 -5.67 5.65 -9.13
C GLN A 219 -6.42 4.38 -9.53
N LEU A 220 -7.48 4.58 -10.30
CA LEU A 220 -8.42 3.54 -10.72
C LEU A 220 -7.79 2.37 -11.48
N ASP A 221 -6.71 2.63 -12.23
CA ASP A 221 -5.96 1.63 -12.99
C ASP A 221 -5.25 0.62 -12.08
N VAL A 222 -4.87 1.05 -10.88
CA VAL A 222 -4.25 0.21 -9.85
C VAL A 222 -5.33 -0.52 -9.06
N LEU A 223 -6.41 0.18 -8.73
CA LEU A 223 -7.50 -0.35 -7.90
C LEU A 223 -8.40 -1.35 -8.64
N SER A 224 -8.52 -1.26 -9.97
CA SER A 224 -9.33 -2.19 -10.79
C SER A 224 -8.63 -3.50 -11.17
N LYS A 225 -7.45 -3.76 -10.59
CA LYS A 225 -6.78 -5.08 -10.66
C LYS A 225 -7.37 -6.02 -9.61
N THR A 226 -7.41 -7.32 -9.93
CA THR A 226 -7.94 -8.36 -9.03
C THR A 226 -7.19 -8.41 -7.69
N ASP A 227 -5.86 -8.26 -7.75
CA ASP A 227 -4.95 -8.21 -6.61
C ASP A 227 -4.72 -6.79 -6.04
N SER A 228 -5.62 -5.85 -6.32
CA SER A 228 -5.47 -4.51 -5.75
C SER A 228 -5.68 -4.53 -4.22
N PRO A 229 -5.14 -3.55 -3.48
CA PRO A 229 -5.35 -3.42 -2.04
C PRO A 229 -6.84 -3.41 -1.66
N LEU A 230 -7.68 -2.86 -2.55
CA LEU A 230 -9.13 -2.78 -2.37
C LEU A 230 -9.85 -4.14 -2.37
N PHE A 231 -9.33 -5.14 -3.10
CA PHE A 231 -10.02 -6.41 -3.34
C PHE A 231 -9.27 -7.65 -2.83
N ARG A 232 -7.98 -7.54 -2.51
CA ARG A 232 -7.15 -8.67 -2.06
C ARG A 232 -7.68 -9.34 -0.79
N ASN A 233 -8.27 -8.55 0.11
CA ASN A 233 -8.85 -9.00 1.38
C ASN A 233 -10.39 -9.09 1.33
N ALA A 234 -11.00 -8.79 0.18
CA ALA A 234 -12.45 -8.81 0.04
C ALA A 234 -13.01 -10.23 0.06
N ARG A 235 -14.18 -10.38 0.68
CA ARG A 235 -14.93 -11.65 0.78
C ARG A 235 -15.11 -12.34 -0.58
N TRP A 236 -15.36 -11.57 -1.63
CA TRP A 236 -15.49 -12.06 -3.00
C TRP A 236 -14.31 -11.67 -3.85
N MET A 237 -13.94 -12.54 -4.79
CA MET A 237 -12.99 -12.18 -5.84
C MET A 237 -13.65 -11.16 -6.78
N ALA A 238 -13.04 -9.99 -6.95
CA ALA A 238 -13.57 -8.95 -7.83
C ALA A 238 -12.95 -9.07 -9.22
N CYS A 239 -13.81 -9.26 -10.23
CA CYS A 239 -13.43 -9.39 -11.64
C CYS A 239 -14.09 -8.27 -12.44
N PHE A 240 -13.30 -7.58 -13.27
CA PHE A 240 -13.74 -6.42 -14.06
C PHE A 240 -13.67 -6.74 -15.54
N SER A 241 -14.75 -6.48 -16.28
CA SER A 241 -14.76 -6.60 -17.73
C SER A 241 -13.94 -5.47 -18.39
N ASP A 242 -13.54 -5.67 -19.64
CA ASP A 242 -12.91 -4.61 -20.44
C ASP A 242 -13.87 -3.44 -20.74
N ASP A 243 -15.18 -3.71 -20.81
CA ASP A 243 -16.20 -2.67 -20.94
C ASP A 243 -16.24 -1.77 -19.71
N PHE A 244 -16.28 -2.36 -18.51
CA PHE A 244 -16.19 -1.62 -17.26
C PHE A 244 -14.91 -0.78 -17.22
N ARG A 245 -13.74 -1.38 -17.48
CA ARG A 245 -12.44 -0.67 -17.48
C ARG A 245 -12.46 0.54 -18.42
N ARG A 246 -13.01 0.38 -19.63
CA ARG A 246 -13.15 1.49 -20.59
C ARG A 246 -14.15 2.54 -20.12
N SER A 247 -15.30 2.12 -19.59
CA SER A 247 -16.37 3.04 -19.15
C SER A 247 -15.97 3.84 -17.93
N VAL A 248 -15.32 3.21 -16.95
CA VAL A 248 -14.89 3.87 -15.73
C VAL A 248 -13.74 4.85 -15.99
N ALA A 249 -12.85 4.54 -16.94
CA ALA A 249 -11.82 5.48 -17.41
C ALA A 249 -12.42 6.75 -18.05
N ARG A 250 -13.62 6.66 -18.67
CA ARG A 250 -14.31 7.82 -19.27
C ARG A 250 -14.97 8.74 -18.25
N VAL A 251 -15.29 8.27 -17.06
CA VAL A 251 -15.86 9.11 -16.00
C VAL A 251 -14.79 10.13 -15.62
N ARG A 252 -14.98 11.44 -15.83
CA ARG A 252 -13.93 12.45 -15.51
C ARG A 252 -14.03 13.01 -14.09
N ASN A 253 -15.19 12.84 -13.45
CA ASN A 253 -15.46 13.42 -12.15
C ASN A 253 -14.86 12.54 -11.04
N VAL A 254 -13.84 13.06 -10.36
CA VAL A 254 -13.12 12.40 -9.25
C VAL A 254 -14.07 11.99 -8.13
N ARG A 255 -15.06 12.82 -7.78
CA ARG A 255 -16.04 12.49 -6.73
C ARG A 255 -16.86 11.25 -7.11
N ILE A 256 -17.28 11.17 -8.38
CA ILE A 256 -18.04 10.02 -8.87
C ILE A 256 -17.17 8.75 -8.89
N ARG A 257 -15.90 8.84 -9.31
CA ARG A 257 -14.98 7.69 -9.27
C ARG A 257 -14.75 7.19 -7.84
N LYS A 258 -14.62 8.08 -6.85
CA LYS A 258 -14.56 7.71 -5.41
C LYS A 258 -15.82 6.98 -4.96
N GLU A 259 -17.00 7.46 -5.36
CA GLU A 259 -18.27 6.79 -5.05
C GLU A 259 -18.35 5.39 -5.69
N VAL A 260 -17.86 5.23 -6.93
CA VAL A 260 -17.76 3.93 -7.63
C VAL A 260 -16.88 2.97 -6.83
N LEU A 261 -15.66 3.39 -6.48
CA LEU A 261 -14.71 2.56 -5.72
C LEU A 261 -15.28 2.17 -4.35
N SER A 262 -15.90 3.11 -3.64
CA SER A 262 -16.56 2.83 -2.35
C SER A 262 -17.68 1.79 -2.48
N LEU A 263 -18.48 1.87 -3.55
CA LEU A 263 -19.52 0.89 -3.79
C LEU A 263 -18.94 -0.49 -4.12
N LEU A 264 -17.91 -0.55 -4.97
CA LEU A 264 -17.24 -1.80 -5.32
C LEU A 264 -16.61 -2.48 -4.10
N ALA A 265 -15.96 -1.71 -3.23
CA ALA A 265 -15.41 -2.21 -1.97
C ALA A 265 -16.50 -2.84 -1.09
N LYS A 266 -17.64 -2.14 -0.92
CA LYS A 266 -18.80 -2.67 -0.19
C LYS A 266 -19.35 -3.95 -0.82
N LEU A 267 -19.57 -3.95 -2.13
CA LEU A 267 -20.08 -5.10 -2.88
C LEU A 267 -19.15 -6.31 -2.73
N SER A 268 -17.84 -6.11 -2.86
CA SER A 268 -16.84 -7.18 -2.75
C SER A 268 -16.78 -7.80 -1.35
N ASN A 269 -17.19 -7.06 -0.32
CA ASN A 269 -17.33 -7.55 1.06
C ASN A 269 -18.72 -8.14 1.38
N GLY A 270 -19.56 -8.34 0.36
CA GLY A 270 -20.86 -8.97 0.51
C GLY A 270 -22.00 -8.02 0.86
N TRP A 271 -21.76 -6.70 0.88
CA TRP A 271 -22.84 -5.74 1.06
C TRP A 271 -23.83 -5.79 -0.11
N ARG A 272 -25.10 -5.52 0.19
CA ARG A 272 -26.21 -5.52 -0.76
C ARG A 272 -27.11 -4.32 -0.52
N GLN A 273 -27.56 -3.69 -1.60
CA GLN A 273 -28.58 -2.65 -1.50
C GLN A 273 -29.92 -3.28 -1.09
N SER A 274 -30.73 -2.55 -0.33
CA SER A 274 -32.07 -3.00 0.10
C SER A 274 -32.94 -3.37 -1.11
N ARG A 275 -33.74 -4.44 -0.98
CA ARG A 275 -34.57 -5.04 -2.05
C ARG A 275 -35.47 -4.01 -2.77
N ASN A 276 -35.95 -2.99 -2.05
CA ASN A 276 -36.84 -1.95 -2.60
C ASN A 276 -36.16 -0.94 -3.54
N LYS A 277 -34.83 -0.97 -3.69
CA LYS A 277 -34.06 -0.06 -4.56
C LYS A 277 -33.31 -0.78 -5.69
N ARG A 278 -33.49 -2.08 -5.86
CA ARG A 278 -32.79 -2.87 -6.89
C ARG A 278 -33.56 -2.81 -8.22
N SER A 279 -32.88 -2.47 -9.31
CA SER A 279 -33.36 -2.87 -10.65
C SER A 279 -32.74 -4.22 -11.00
N LEU A 280 -33.60 -5.22 -11.17
CA LEU A 280 -33.22 -6.56 -11.64
C LEU A 280 -33.30 -6.57 -13.16
N ILE A 281 -32.22 -6.96 -13.83
CA ILE A 281 -32.23 -7.17 -15.28
C ILE A 281 -32.40 -8.67 -15.51
N VAL A 282 -33.59 -9.06 -15.96
CA VAL A 282 -33.86 -10.44 -16.40
C VAL A 282 -33.64 -10.50 -17.90
N HIS A 283 -32.65 -11.28 -18.34
CA HIS A 283 -32.48 -11.57 -19.76
C HIS A 283 -33.51 -12.61 -20.21
N ASN A 284 -34.03 -12.44 -21.42
CA ASN A 284 -35.12 -13.24 -21.98
C ASN A 284 -34.87 -14.76 -21.86
N GLY A 285 -35.62 -15.41 -20.97
CA GLY A 285 -36.06 -16.80 -21.11
C GLY A 285 -35.04 -17.94 -20.91
N ILE A 286 -33.77 -17.66 -20.61
CA ILE A 286 -32.78 -18.72 -20.33
C ILE A 286 -32.05 -18.37 -19.03
N SER A 287 -31.82 -19.38 -18.20
CA SER A 287 -31.09 -19.37 -16.91
C SER A 287 -29.73 -18.66 -16.99
N SER A 288 -29.73 -17.34 -17.05
CA SER A 288 -28.56 -16.48 -16.91
C SER A 288 -28.52 -15.88 -15.51
N PRO A 289 -27.32 -15.71 -14.91
CA PRO A 289 -27.18 -15.16 -13.57
C PRO A 289 -27.89 -13.80 -13.47
N LEU A 290 -28.67 -13.61 -12.40
CA LEU A 290 -29.39 -12.37 -12.09
C LEU A 290 -28.40 -11.21 -12.04
N SER A 291 -28.42 -10.34 -13.05
CA SER A 291 -27.62 -9.12 -13.06
C SER A 291 -28.32 -8.05 -12.23
N GLU A 292 -27.57 -7.49 -11.27
CA GLU A 292 -28.02 -6.42 -10.40
C GLU A 292 -27.45 -5.09 -10.90
N GLN A 293 -28.27 -4.05 -10.85
CA GLN A 293 -27.89 -2.69 -11.24
C GLN A 293 -28.03 -1.75 -10.04
N TYR A 294 -26.91 -1.17 -9.61
CA TYR A 294 -26.86 -0.27 -8.45
C TYR A 294 -26.49 1.16 -8.87
N LYS A 295 -27.23 2.12 -8.33
CA LYS A 295 -27.00 3.55 -8.56
C LYS A 295 -25.85 4.05 -7.69
N VAL A 296 -24.83 4.66 -8.30
CA VAL A 296 -23.65 5.18 -7.59
C VAL A 296 -23.78 6.67 -7.35
N SER A 297 -24.17 7.41 -8.39
CA SER A 297 -24.44 8.84 -8.36
C SER A 297 -25.75 9.08 -9.12
N GLY A 298 -26.36 10.26 -8.99
CA GLY A 298 -27.63 10.61 -9.68
C GLY A 298 -27.70 10.22 -11.17
N GLN A 299 -26.54 10.06 -11.81
CA GLN A 299 -26.33 9.91 -13.25
C GLN A 299 -25.71 8.59 -13.70
N LEU A 300 -25.20 7.72 -12.81
CA LEU A 300 -24.53 6.47 -13.20
C LEU A 300 -25.02 5.24 -12.43
N ASN A 301 -25.03 4.10 -13.13
CA ASN A 301 -25.34 2.79 -12.58
C ASN A 301 -24.21 1.80 -12.87
N ILE A 302 -23.86 1.00 -11.87
CA ILE A 302 -22.96 -0.16 -12.02
C ILE A 302 -23.79 -1.40 -12.27
N ILE A 303 -23.36 -2.20 -13.25
CA ILE A 303 -23.96 -3.49 -13.59
C ILE A 303 -23.01 -4.59 -13.16
N TRP A 304 -23.51 -5.52 -12.36
CA TRP A 304 -22.67 -6.56 -11.77
C TRP A 304 -23.47 -7.85 -11.51
N THR A 305 -22.77 -8.97 -11.36
CA THR A 305 -23.32 -10.29 -10.99
C THR A 305 -22.45 -10.94 -9.91
N VAL A 306 -22.99 -11.95 -9.21
CA VAL A 306 -22.18 -12.91 -8.47
C VAL A 306 -22.18 -14.24 -9.19
N ASP A 307 -21.00 -14.78 -9.43
CA ASP A 307 -20.81 -16.15 -9.87
C ASP A 307 -20.11 -16.97 -8.80
N ILE A 308 -20.14 -18.30 -8.94
CA ILE A 308 -19.41 -19.24 -8.10
C ILE A 308 -18.44 -19.99 -9.01
N LEU A 309 -17.16 -19.97 -8.67
CA LEU A 309 -16.14 -20.78 -9.33
C LEU A 309 -15.79 -21.97 -8.43
N GLN A 310 -15.73 -23.16 -9.03
CA GLN A 310 -15.25 -24.36 -8.37
C GLN A 310 -13.83 -24.63 -8.83
N GLU A 311 -12.90 -24.71 -7.88
CA GLU A 311 -11.50 -24.96 -8.17
C GLU A 311 -10.92 -25.89 -7.11
N ASN A 312 -10.38 -27.04 -7.52
CA ASN A 312 -9.79 -28.05 -6.64
C ASN A 312 -10.63 -28.40 -5.38
N SER A 313 -11.96 -28.52 -5.54
CA SER A 313 -12.95 -28.79 -4.49
C SER A 313 -13.37 -27.61 -3.60
N PHE A 314 -12.86 -26.39 -3.84
CA PHE A 314 -13.30 -25.18 -3.17
C PHE A 314 -14.28 -24.38 -4.03
N TYR A 315 -15.23 -23.70 -3.39
CA TYR A 315 -16.18 -22.78 -4.03
C TYR A 315 -15.82 -21.33 -3.70
N ILE A 316 -15.46 -20.55 -4.72
CA ILE A 316 -15.10 -19.14 -4.59
C ILE A 316 -16.23 -18.30 -5.16
N GLN A 317 -16.75 -17.38 -4.35
CA GLN A 317 -17.71 -16.37 -4.82
C GLN A 317 -16.98 -15.24 -5.54
N VAL A 318 -17.47 -14.89 -6.72
CA VAL A 318 -16.86 -13.92 -7.62
C VAL A 318 -17.83 -12.79 -7.91
N LEU A 319 -17.47 -11.57 -7.51
CA LEU A 319 -18.11 -10.34 -7.95
C LEU A 319 -17.65 -10.04 -9.38
N LYS A 320 -18.53 -10.17 -10.37
CA LYS A 320 -18.24 -9.75 -11.75
C LYS A 320 -18.88 -8.39 -12.02
N VAL A 321 -18.06 -7.41 -12.37
CA VAL A 321 -18.50 -6.06 -12.72
C VAL A 321 -18.43 -5.92 -14.24
N TRP A 322 -19.59 -5.71 -14.85
CA TRP A 322 -19.75 -5.76 -16.30
C TRP A 322 -19.61 -4.40 -16.96
N ASP A 323 -20.20 -3.35 -16.39
CA ASP A 323 -20.11 -2.01 -16.97
C ASP A 323 -20.53 -0.92 -15.97
N ILE A 324 -20.26 0.34 -16.31
CA ILE A 324 -20.84 1.53 -15.67
C ILE A 324 -21.50 2.41 -16.72
N LEU A 325 -22.81 2.63 -16.59
CA LEU A 325 -23.64 3.29 -17.61
C LEU A 325 -24.40 4.50 -17.06
N PRO A 326 -24.66 5.52 -17.90
CA PRO A 326 -25.61 6.59 -17.62
C PRO A 326 -27.00 6.09 -17.20
N SER A 327 -27.66 6.79 -16.29
CA SER A 327 -29.03 6.50 -15.83
C SER A 327 -30.09 6.59 -16.94
N SER A 328 -29.77 7.22 -18.07
CA SER A 328 -30.64 7.38 -19.25
C SER A 328 -30.52 6.24 -20.26
N ASP A 329 -29.51 5.37 -20.16
CA ASP A 329 -29.30 4.31 -21.14
C ASP A 329 -30.24 3.13 -20.84
N GLY A 330 -31.12 2.85 -21.81
CA GLY A 330 -32.05 1.74 -21.78
C GLY A 330 -31.36 0.37 -21.63
N LYS A 331 -32.17 -0.64 -21.24
CA LYS A 331 -31.82 -2.04 -20.97
C LYS A 331 -30.42 -2.46 -21.47
N TRP A 332 -29.48 -2.62 -20.54
CA TRP A 332 -28.19 -3.23 -20.85
C TRP A 332 -28.38 -4.63 -21.42
N THR A 333 -27.68 -4.92 -22.51
CA THR A 333 -27.59 -6.26 -23.09
C THR A 333 -26.11 -6.66 -23.13
N PRO A 334 -25.74 -7.87 -22.67
CA PRO A 334 -24.37 -8.34 -22.82
C PRO A 334 -24.08 -8.44 -24.32
N LYS A 335 -23.11 -7.66 -24.81
CA LYS A 335 -22.67 -7.77 -26.20
C LYS A 335 -22.05 -9.16 -26.38
N SER A 336 -22.71 -10.01 -27.15
CA SER A 336 -22.13 -11.26 -27.63
C SER A 336 -20.91 -10.91 -28.48
N SER A 337 -19.70 -11.10 -27.95
CA SER A 337 -18.52 -11.18 -28.79
C SER A 337 -18.67 -12.42 -29.67
N SER A 338 -18.88 -12.16 -30.96
CA SER A 338 -18.67 -13.06 -32.11
C SER A 338 -18.20 -14.48 -31.80
N GLY A 339 -19.07 -15.47 -31.99
CA GLY A 339 -18.77 -16.72 -32.70
C GLY A 339 -17.64 -17.64 -32.21
N GLN A 340 -17.09 -17.45 -31.01
CA GLN A 340 -16.23 -18.42 -30.33
C GLN A 340 -16.64 -18.43 -28.85
N PRO A 341 -16.55 -19.57 -28.14
CA PRO A 341 -16.89 -19.60 -26.72
C PRO A 341 -16.06 -18.52 -26.05
N SER A 342 -16.74 -17.50 -25.53
CA SER A 342 -16.10 -16.43 -24.80
C SER A 342 -15.20 -17.11 -23.78
N LYS A 343 -13.90 -16.82 -23.82
CA LYS A 343 -13.03 -17.06 -22.66
C LYS A 343 -13.80 -16.44 -21.51
N SER A 344 -14.44 -17.27 -20.69
CA SER A 344 -15.34 -16.76 -19.67
C SER A 344 -14.50 -15.81 -18.82
N LEU A 345 -15.06 -14.71 -18.31
CA LEU A 345 -14.31 -13.83 -17.41
C LEU A 345 -13.69 -14.62 -16.23
N ALA A 346 -14.22 -15.81 -15.92
CA ALA A 346 -13.59 -16.75 -15.01
C ALA A 346 -12.21 -17.24 -15.51
N SER A 347 -12.06 -17.59 -16.79
CA SER A 347 -10.75 -17.92 -17.39
C SER A 347 -9.77 -16.74 -17.45
N LEU A 348 -10.24 -15.49 -17.36
CA LEU A 348 -9.40 -14.30 -17.21
C LEU A 348 -8.96 -14.09 -15.76
N CYS A 349 -9.84 -14.35 -14.78
CA CYS A 349 -9.47 -14.30 -13.36
C CYS A 349 -8.60 -15.49 -12.92
N LEU A 350 -8.78 -16.67 -13.52
CA LEU A 350 -7.94 -17.86 -13.30
C LEU A 350 -6.52 -17.74 -13.88
N LYS A 351 -6.27 -16.79 -14.79
CA LYS A 351 -4.91 -16.52 -15.31
C LYS A 351 -4.04 -15.71 -14.38
N ASP A 352 -4.63 -14.99 -13.41
CA ASP A 352 -3.91 -14.42 -12.27
C ASP A 352 -3.75 -15.52 -11.20
N GLU A 353 -2.95 -16.55 -11.50
CA GLU A 353 -2.68 -17.69 -10.61
C GLU A 353 -2.15 -17.24 -9.23
N SER A 354 -1.53 -16.05 -9.13
CA SER A 354 -1.11 -15.44 -7.86
C SER A 354 -2.29 -15.11 -6.94
N SER A 355 -3.37 -14.57 -7.48
CA SER A 355 -4.55 -14.09 -6.75
C SER A 355 -5.36 -15.25 -6.16
N THR A 356 -5.53 -16.28 -6.98
CA THR A 356 -6.26 -17.51 -6.66
C THR A 356 -5.54 -18.30 -5.57
N ASN A 357 -4.22 -18.53 -5.73
CA ASN A 357 -3.41 -19.25 -4.74
C ASN A 357 -3.28 -18.48 -3.40
N ALA A 358 -3.23 -17.14 -3.45
CA ALA A 358 -3.24 -16.31 -2.24
C ALA A 358 -4.58 -16.38 -1.47
N LYS A 359 -5.71 -16.53 -2.17
CA LYS A 359 -7.02 -16.72 -1.52
C LYS A 359 -7.20 -18.13 -0.97
N ILE A 360 -6.83 -19.16 -1.73
CA ILE A 360 -6.91 -20.57 -1.29
C ILE A 360 -6.03 -20.79 -0.03
N SER A 361 -4.78 -20.31 -0.04
CA SER A 361 -3.89 -20.46 1.12
C SER A 361 -4.37 -19.73 2.39
N LYS A 362 -5.11 -18.62 2.26
CA LYS A 362 -5.75 -17.94 3.40
C LYS A 362 -6.92 -18.72 3.99
N PHE A 363 -7.72 -19.40 3.16
CA PHE A 363 -8.78 -20.28 3.65
C PHE A 363 -8.21 -21.47 4.43
N ASP A 364 -7.11 -22.07 3.95
CA ASP A 364 -6.40 -23.13 4.70
C ASP A 364 -5.82 -22.62 6.03
N GLY A 365 -5.29 -21.39 6.06
CA GLY A 365 -4.75 -20.77 7.27
C GLY A 365 -5.78 -20.39 8.35
N GLN A 366 -7.05 -20.18 7.98
CA GLN A 366 -8.14 -19.95 8.93
C GLN A 366 -8.68 -21.25 9.53
N TYR A 367 -8.65 -22.37 8.80
CA TYR A 367 -9.03 -23.69 9.34
C TYR A 367 -7.93 -24.33 10.20
N LEU A 368 -6.66 -24.05 9.96
CA LEU A 368 -5.56 -24.53 10.80
C LEU A 368 -5.42 -23.79 12.15
N LYS A 369 -6.23 -22.76 12.43
CA LYS A 369 -6.27 -22.04 13.72
C LYS A 369 -7.49 -22.38 14.59
N SER A 370 -8.37 -23.29 14.17
CA SER A 370 -9.49 -23.76 14.99
C SER A 370 -9.32 -25.16 15.58
N GLU A 371 -8.15 -25.76 15.45
CA GLU A 371 -7.79 -26.99 16.18
C GLU A 371 -6.47 -26.79 16.92
N ARG A 372 -6.53 -26.15 18.09
CA ARG A 372 -5.70 -26.41 19.27
C ARG A 372 -6.20 -25.67 20.49
#